data_AF-A0A953SWK9-F1
#
_entry.id   AF-A0A953SWK9-F1
#
_cell.length_a   1.000
_cell.length_b   1.000
_cell.length_c   1.000
_cell.angle_alpha   90.00
_cell.angle_beta   90.00
_cell.angle_gamma   90.00
#
_symmetry.space_group_name_H-M   'P 1'
#
loop_
_entity.id
_entity.type
_entity.pdbx_description
1 polymer ?
#
loop_
_entity_poly.entity_id
_entity_poly.type
_entity_poly.pdbx_seq_one_letter_code
_entity_poly.pdbx_strand_id
1 'polypeptide(L)'
;HRIEIFELLFNYLHNKAFQEYPEKNLTLNSFRNFAFFEAYFSNYIEGTMFEVSEAKEIIDSGIPLPTRSGDSHDVLGTYQLVSDKNEMKIIAKDENALLTRLQVRHKILLSARIDKHPGEFKIKNNRAGDAYFVDYKLVRGTLTRGFNFQKILSEPFARAAYMMFIVSEVHPFEDGNGRIARVMMNAELVNKNQCKIIIPTVYREDYLLTLKKLTKDKDPVPYVEMLSKAHKFSSHLNNDDYNALFKYLEAHNAFYEPDVGKHLVIE
;
A
#
# COMPACT_ATOMS: atom_id res chain seq x y z
N HIS A 1 21.76 10.31 -4.72
CA HIS A 1 21.50 8.87 -4.94
C HIS A 1 20.30 8.37 -4.13
N ARG A 2 19.57 7.34 -4.59
CA ARG A 2 18.39 6.77 -3.89
C ARG A 2 18.70 6.28 -2.46
N ILE A 3 19.89 5.72 -2.26
CA ILE A 3 20.36 5.28 -0.94
C ILE A 3 20.45 6.42 0.08
N GLU A 4 20.79 7.64 -0.34
CA GLU A 4 20.81 8.80 0.56
C GLU A 4 19.40 9.13 1.07
N ILE A 5 18.37 9.02 0.21
CA ILE A 5 16.98 9.29 0.58
C ILE A 5 16.48 8.22 1.55
N PHE A 6 16.89 6.96 1.32
CA PHE A 6 16.60 5.85 2.23
C PHE A 6 17.23 6.06 3.60
N GLU A 7 18.52 6.41 3.66
CA GLU A 7 19.21 6.69 4.91
C GLU A 7 18.57 7.89 5.66
N LEU A 8 18.19 8.93 4.92
CA LEU A 8 17.50 10.08 5.49
C LEU A 8 16.13 9.74 6.08
N LEU A 9 15.30 8.98 5.36
CA LEU A 9 14.02 8.51 5.89
C LEU A 9 14.22 7.58 7.10
N PHE A 10 15.21 6.67 7.03
CA PHE A 10 15.58 5.80 8.14
C PHE A 10 15.94 6.62 9.37
N ASN A 11 16.83 7.61 9.25
CA ASN A 11 17.26 8.44 10.38
C ASN A 11 16.08 9.19 11.00
N TYR A 12 15.16 9.72 10.19
CA TYR A 12 13.96 10.38 10.71
C TYR A 12 13.04 9.41 11.47
N LEU A 13 12.78 8.23 10.89
CA LEU A 13 11.92 7.22 11.49
C LEU A 13 12.53 6.57 12.74
N HIS A 14 13.85 6.36 12.77
CA HIS A 14 14.56 5.74 13.89
C HIS A 14 14.57 6.62 15.15
N ASN A 15 14.58 7.94 14.98
CA ASN A 15 14.68 8.91 16.07
C ASN A 15 13.31 9.48 16.51
N LYS A 16 12.19 8.91 16.05
CA LYS A 16 10.84 9.38 16.36
C LYS A 16 10.00 8.25 16.94
N ALA A 17 9.24 8.56 17.99
CA ALA A 17 8.23 7.65 18.52
C ALA A 17 6.92 7.80 17.75
N PHE A 18 6.20 6.71 17.56
CA PHE A 18 4.94 6.69 16.84
C PHE A 18 3.85 6.08 17.72
N GLN A 19 2.62 6.59 17.58
CA GLN A 19 1.47 6.02 18.26
C GLN A 19 1.16 4.64 17.68
N GLU A 20 1.03 3.66 18.57
CA GLU A 20 0.52 2.34 18.22
C GLU A 20 -1.00 2.34 18.12
N TYR A 21 -1.51 1.60 17.14
CA TYR A 21 -2.92 1.33 16.94
C TYR A 21 -3.09 -0.19 16.83
N PRO A 22 -3.34 -0.89 17.94
CA PRO A 22 -3.53 -2.35 17.92
C PRO A 22 -4.65 -2.76 16.98
N GLU A 23 -4.52 -3.92 16.34
CA GLU A 23 -5.54 -4.48 15.46
C GLU A 23 -6.83 -4.77 16.23
N LYS A 24 -7.93 -4.14 15.80
CA LYS A 24 -9.27 -4.28 16.38
C LYS A 24 -10.21 -5.13 15.52
N ASN A 25 -9.84 -5.43 14.28
CA ASN A 25 -10.55 -6.37 13.41
C ASN A 25 -10.21 -7.81 13.82
N LEU A 26 -10.79 -8.26 14.94
CA LEU A 26 -10.49 -9.55 15.57
C LEU A 26 -11.22 -10.72 14.90
N THR A 27 -12.40 -10.47 14.33
CA THR A 27 -13.20 -11.46 13.62
C THR A 27 -12.73 -11.59 12.16
N LEU A 28 -13.07 -12.72 11.52
CA LEU A 28 -12.81 -12.90 10.09
C LEU A 28 -13.58 -11.88 9.24
N ASN A 29 -14.81 -11.55 9.64
CA ASN A 29 -15.68 -10.63 8.89
C ASN A 29 -15.16 -9.20 8.95
N SER A 30 -14.90 -8.64 10.14
CA SER A 30 -14.32 -7.30 10.26
C SER A 30 -12.98 -7.17 9.49
N PHE A 31 -12.10 -8.18 9.57
CA PHE A 31 -10.83 -8.17 8.85
C PHE A 31 -11.02 -8.17 7.32
N ARG A 32 -12.00 -8.94 6.82
CA ARG A 32 -12.37 -8.99 5.41
C ARG A 32 -13.07 -7.71 4.93
N ASN A 33 -13.91 -7.10 5.77
CA ASN A 33 -14.54 -5.81 5.47
C ASN A 33 -13.49 -4.72 5.33
N PHE A 34 -12.50 -4.65 6.23
CA PHE A 34 -11.36 -3.75 6.08
C PHE A 34 -10.61 -4.06 4.77
N ALA A 35 -10.28 -5.33 4.54
CA ALA A 35 -9.55 -5.78 3.36
C ALA A 35 -10.26 -5.42 2.04
N PHE A 36 -11.60 -5.43 2.02
CA PHE A 36 -12.39 -4.97 0.88
C PHE A 36 -12.08 -3.50 0.56
N PHE A 37 -12.19 -2.60 1.55
CA PHE A 37 -11.93 -1.18 1.33
C PHE A 37 -10.46 -0.89 1.06
N GLU A 38 -9.55 -1.63 1.68
CA GLU A 38 -8.11 -1.58 1.37
C GLU A 38 -7.86 -1.90 -0.10
N ALA A 39 -8.44 -3.00 -0.61
CA ALA A 39 -8.31 -3.38 -2.00
C ALA A 39 -8.96 -2.34 -2.94
N TYR A 40 -10.17 -1.89 -2.61
CA TYR A 40 -10.90 -0.86 -3.37
C TYR A 40 -10.06 0.41 -3.54
N PHE A 41 -9.69 1.07 -2.44
CA PHE A 41 -8.95 2.32 -2.49
C PHE A 41 -7.56 2.17 -3.09
N SER A 42 -6.87 1.06 -2.80
CA SER A 42 -5.56 0.77 -3.38
C SER A 42 -5.63 0.66 -4.90
N ASN A 43 -6.69 0.09 -5.47
CA ASN A 43 -6.86 0.03 -6.92
C ASN A 43 -7.32 1.36 -7.51
N TYR A 44 -8.21 2.07 -6.80
CA TYR A 44 -8.69 3.39 -7.21
C TYR A 44 -7.54 4.40 -7.42
N ILE A 45 -6.56 4.42 -6.50
CA ILE A 45 -5.39 5.32 -6.59
C ILE A 45 -4.60 5.15 -7.91
N GLU A 46 -4.55 3.92 -8.42
CA GLU A 46 -3.82 3.57 -9.65
C GLU A 46 -4.67 3.76 -10.93
N GLY A 47 -5.91 4.25 -10.81
CA GLY A 47 -6.82 4.53 -11.93
C GLY A 47 -7.85 3.44 -12.22
N THR A 48 -7.88 2.35 -11.43
CA THR A 48 -8.91 1.32 -11.51
C THR A 48 -10.15 1.78 -10.74
N MET A 49 -10.99 2.58 -11.41
CA MET A 49 -12.19 3.18 -10.82
C MET A 49 -13.42 2.28 -11.02
N PHE A 50 -14.10 1.92 -9.95
CA PHE A 50 -15.38 1.21 -9.94
C PHE A 50 -16.32 1.90 -8.97
N GLU A 51 -17.63 1.78 -9.16
CA GLU A 51 -18.54 2.03 -8.04
C GLU A 51 -18.27 1.02 -6.92
N VAL A 52 -18.44 1.45 -5.66
CA VAL A 52 -18.17 0.57 -4.51
C VAL A 52 -19.02 -0.70 -4.58
N SER A 53 -20.27 -0.60 -5.04
CA SER A 53 -21.16 -1.74 -5.24
C SER A 53 -20.66 -2.71 -6.32
N GLU A 54 -20.10 -2.20 -7.43
CA GLU A 54 -19.53 -3.04 -8.50
C GLU A 54 -18.29 -3.78 -7.99
N ALA A 55 -17.40 -3.10 -7.29
CA ALA A 55 -16.23 -3.72 -6.68
C ALA A 55 -16.62 -4.80 -5.66
N LYS A 56 -17.71 -4.57 -4.91
CA LYS A 56 -18.26 -5.54 -3.97
C LYS A 56 -18.82 -6.77 -4.68
N GLU A 57 -19.54 -6.60 -5.78
CA GLU A 57 -20.05 -7.71 -6.59
C GLU A 57 -18.91 -8.57 -7.16
N ILE A 58 -17.83 -7.95 -7.66
CA ILE A 58 -16.64 -8.67 -8.14
C ILE A 58 -16.03 -9.54 -7.04
N ILE A 59 -15.89 -8.99 -5.82
CA ILE A 59 -15.29 -9.71 -4.69
C ILE A 59 -16.22 -10.82 -4.16
N ASP A 60 -17.51 -10.54 -4.03
CA ASP A 60 -18.49 -11.50 -3.49
C ASP A 60 -18.73 -12.67 -4.45
N SER A 61 -18.80 -12.40 -5.76
CA SER A 61 -18.98 -13.45 -6.79
C SER A 61 -17.67 -14.18 -7.10
N GLY A 62 -16.53 -13.52 -6.93
CA GLY A 62 -15.24 -13.98 -7.44
C GLY A 62 -15.16 -13.97 -8.97
N ILE A 63 -16.15 -13.38 -9.66
CA ILE A 63 -16.26 -13.36 -11.12
C ILE A 63 -15.86 -11.95 -11.62
N PRO A 64 -14.78 -11.84 -12.43
CA PRO A 64 -14.40 -10.59 -13.07
C PRO A 64 -15.49 -10.10 -14.05
N LEU A 65 -15.68 -8.78 -14.17
CA LEU A 65 -16.57 -8.22 -15.17
C LEU A 65 -15.95 -8.40 -16.58
N PRO A 66 -16.66 -9.01 -17.55
CA PRO A 66 -16.09 -9.31 -18.87
C PRO A 66 -15.57 -8.08 -19.63
N THR A 67 -16.27 -6.94 -19.52
CA THR A 67 -15.93 -5.69 -20.21
C THR A 67 -14.73 -4.96 -19.60
N ARG A 68 -14.35 -5.31 -18.36
CA ARG A 68 -13.25 -4.69 -17.59
C ARG A 68 -12.46 -5.77 -16.86
N SER A 69 -12.14 -6.85 -17.56
CA SER A 69 -11.58 -8.07 -16.96
C SER A 69 -10.27 -7.80 -16.23
N GLY A 70 -9.33 -7.07 -16.85
CA GLY A 70 -8.07 -6.69 -16.21
C GLY A 70 -8.26 -5.90 -14.91
N ASP A 71 -9.09 -4.86 -14.95
CA ASP A 71 -9.37 -4.00 -13.79
C ASP A 71 -10.07 -4.77 -12.65
N SER A 72 -11.02 -5.64 -13.01
CA SER A 72 -11.74 -6.48 -12.05
C SER A 72 -10.80 -7.47 -11.37
N HIS A 73 -9.88 -8.06 -12.15
CA HIS A 73 -8.87 -8.96 -11.62
C HIS A 73 -7.88 -8.26 -10.70
N ASP A 74 -7.52 -7.01 -10.97
CA ASP A 74 -6.61 -6.22 -10.12
C ASP A 74 -7.22 -6.00 -8.71
N VAL A 75 -8.51 -5.66 -8.65
CA VAL A 75 -9.26 -5.54 -7.39
C VAL A 75 -9.31 -6.88 -6.65
N LEU A 76 -9.66 -7.96 -7.36
CA LEU A 76 -9.76 -9.30 -6.78
C LEU A 76 -8.40 -9.83 -6.27
N GLY A 77 -7.33 -9.69 -7.05
CA GLY A 77 -5.98 -10.13 -6.68
C GLY A 77 -5.42 -9.36 -5.49
N THR A 78 -5.72 -8.06 -5.39
CA THR A 78 -5.38 -7.27 -4.21
C THR A 78 -6.15 -7.76 -2.99
N TYR A 79 -7.46 -7.95 -3.11
CA TYR A 79 -8.31 -8.46 -2.02
C TYR A 79 -7.87 -9.84 -1.54
N GLN A 80 -7.56 -10.77 -2.44
CA GLN A 80 -7.07 -12.11 -2.11
C GLN A 80 -5.84 -12.07 -1.19
N LEU A 81 -4.90 -11.15 -1.42
CA LEU A 81 -3.73 -10.99 -0.56
C LEU A 81 -4.10 -10.36 0.79
N VAL A 82 -4.76 -9.20 0.77
CA VAL A 82 -4.92 -8.39 1.98
C VAL A 82 -6.02 -8.89 2.92
N SER A 83 -6.89 -9.79 2.44
CA SER A 83 -7.89 -10.50 3.23
C SER A 83 -7.36 -11.78 3.89
N ASP A 84 -6.19 -12.29 3.48
CA ASP A 84 -5.54 -13.44 4.11
C ASP A 84 -4.64 -12.97 5.26
N LYS A 85 -5.14 -13.08 6.49
CA LYS A 85 -4.42 -12.71 7.71
C LYS A 85 -3.15 -13.54 7.92
N ASN A 86 -3.10 -14.79 7.46
CA ASN A 86 -1.92 -15.64 7.63
C ASN A 86 -0.82 -15.23 6.65
N GLU A 87 -1.17 -14.96 5.38
CA GLU A 87 -0.22 -14.42 4.40
C GLU A 87 0.30 -13.05 4.83
N MET A 88 -0.58 -12.16 5.30
CA MET A 88 -0.19 -10.81 5.72
C MET A 88 0.69 -10.78 6.98
N LYS A 89 0.70 -11.83 7.81
CA LYS A 89 1.63 -11.95 8.95
C LYS A 89 3.06 -12.27 8.53
N ILE A 90 3.29 -12.69 7.28
CA ILE A 90 4.62 -13.09 6.81
C ILE A 90 5.39 -11.85 6.37
N ILE A 91 6.58 -11.65 6.95
CA ILE A 91 7.54 -10.61 6.56
C ILE A 91 8.88 -11.22 6.15
N ALA A 92 9.66 -10.47 5.38
CA ALA A 92 11.00 -10.87 5.00
C ALA A 92 11.96 -10.81 6.20
N LYS A 93 12.81 -11.84 6.35
CA LYS A 93 13.84 -11.89 7.41
C LYS A 93 15.23 -11.47 6.91
N ASP A 94 15.44 -11.58 5.59
CA ASP A 94 16.68 -11.26 4.90
C ASP A 94 16.38 -10.72 3.49
N GLU A 95 17.42 -10.30 2.80
CA GLU A 95 17.38 -9.68 1.48
C GLU A 95 16.75 -10.58 0.41
N ASN A 96 17.11 -11.87 0.40
CA ASN A 96 16.58 -12.82 -0.58
C ASN A 96 15.12 -13.13 -0.30
N ALA A 97 14.74 -13.23 0.97
CA ALA A 97 13.36 -13.35 1.39
C ALA A 97 12.54 -12.13 0.96
N LEU A 98 13.08 -10.90 1.07
CA LEU A 98 12.40 -9.70 0.58
C LEU A 98 12.12 -9.78 -0.92
N LEU A 99 13.14 -10.06 -1.74
CA LEU A 99 12.95 -10.17 -3.19
C LEU A 99 11.93 -11.25 -3.53
N THR A 100 12.03 -12.42 -2.90
CA THR A 100 11.09 -13.53 -3.10
C THR A 100 9.67 -13.14 -2.70
N ARG A 101 9.47 -12.49 -1.55
CA ARG A 101 8.15 -12.08 -1.07
C ARG A 101 7.51 -11.06 -2.00
N LEU A 102 8.29 -10.06 -2.45
CA LEU A 102 7.82 -9.09 -3.44
C LEU A 102 7.34 -9.78 -4.72
N GLN A 103 8.12 -10.70 -5.27
CA GLN A 103 7.78 -11.41 -6.51
C GLN A 103 6.55 -12.32 -6.34
N VAL A 104 6.45 -13.07 -5.24
CA VAL A 104 5.31 -13.97 -4.97
C VAL A 104 4.02 -13.17 -4.81
N ARG A 105 4.03 -12.12 -3.98
CA ARG A 105 2.85 -11.29 -3.77
C ARG A 105 2.47 -10.53 -5.03
N HIS A 106 3.44 -9.97 -5.75
CA HIS A 106 3.17 -9.31 -7.02
C HIS A 106 2.57 -10.27 -8.06
N LYS A 107 3.02 -11.52 -8.12
CA LYS A 107 2.45 -12.54 -9.01
C LYS A 107 0.97 -12.78 -8.75
N ILE A 108 0.57 -12.85 -7.47
CA ILE A 108 -0.84 -13.00 -7.09
C ILE A 108 -1.62 -11.73 -7.46
N LEU A 109 -1.08 -10.57 -7.08
CA LEU A 109 -1.70 -9.26 -7.27
C LEU A 109 -2.00 -8.96 -8.74
N LEU A 110 -1.05 -9.26 -9.63
CA LEU A 110 -1.15 -9.00 -11.07
C LEU A 110 -1.47 -10.25 -11.91
N SER A 111 -1.97 -11.33 -11.32
CA SER A 111 -2.07 -12.65 -11.97
C SER A 111 -2.80 -12.66 -13.33
N ALA A 112 -3.73 -11.74 -13.56
CA ALA A 112 -4.45 -11.61 -14.84
C ALA A 112 -3.76 -10.71 -15.89
N ARG A 113 -2.75 -9.92 -15.49
CA ARG A 113 -1.99 -9.00 -16.34
C ARG A 113 -0.75 -9.70 -16.88
N ILE A 114 -0.94 -10.80 -17.61
CA ILE A 114 0.17 -11.65 -18.10
C ILE A 114 1.14 -10.84 -18.97
N ASP A 115 0.64 -9.85 -19.71
CA ASP A 115 1.43 -8.93 -20.53
C ASP A 115 2.34 -7.98 -19.72
N LYS A 116 2.18 -7.94 -18.38
CA LYS A 116 2.99 -7.16 -17.43
C LYS A 116 3.94 -8.03 -16.60
N HIS A 117 4.13 -9.29 -16.97
CA HIS A 117 5.10 -10.22 -16.37
C HIS A 117 4.94 -10.36 -14.83
N PRO A 118 3.80 -10.91 -14.34
CA PRO A 118 3.50 -10.94 -12.91
C PRO A 118 4.56 -11.71 -12.09
N GLY A 119 5.24 -10.98 -11.20
CA GLY A 119 6.25 -11.53 -10.28
C GLY A 119 7.67 -11.42 -10.82
N GLU A 120 7.86 -10.77 -11.97
CA GLU A 120 9.16 -10.54 -12.56
C GLU A 120 9.56 -9.08 -12.41
N PHE A 121 10.79 -8.83 -11.93
CA PHE A 121 11.31 -7.46 -11.91
C PHE A 121 11.47 -6.92 -13.33
N LYS A 122 11.24 -5.62 -13.48
CA LYS A 122 11.34 -4.92 -14.76
C LYS A 122 12.70 -5.17 -15.42
N ILE A 123 12.66 -5.30 -16.75
CA ILE A 123 13.86 -5.46 -17.59
C ILE A 123 14.15 -4.21 -18.44
N LYS A 124 13.33 -3.16 -18.25
CA LYS A 124 13.44 -1.85 -18.89
C LYS A 124 13.17 -0.77 -17.85
N ASN A 125 13.72 0.41 -18.07
CA ASN A 125 13.48 1.55 -17.18
C ASN A 125 12.04 2.05 -17.34
N ASN A 126 11.40 2.35 -16.22
CA ASN A 126 10.05 2.89 -16.14
C ASN A 126 10.06 4.29 -15.51
N ARG A 127 9.01 5.05 -15.77
CA ARG A 127 8.78 6.40 -15.27
C ARG A 127 7.30 6.64 -15.02
N ALA A 128 6.98 7.57 -14.12
CA ALA A 128 5.62 8.06 -13.91
C ALA A 128 5.64 9.60 -13.98
N GLY A 129 5.00 10.16 -15.01
CA GLY A 129 5.19 11.57 -15.36
C GLY A 129 6.68 11.89 -15.56
N ASP A 130 7.18 12.89 -14.84
CA ASP A 130 8.59 13.32 -14.89
C ASP A 130 9.51 12.53 -13.95
N ALA A 131 8.97 11.59 -13.15
CA ALA A 131 9.76 10.82 -12.20
C ALA A 131 10.36 9.57 -12.86
N TYR A 132 11.68 9.52 -12.94
CA TYR A 132 12.45 8.33 -13.34
C TYR A 132 12.74 7.46 -12.12
N PHE A 133 12.43 6.17 -12.22
CA PHE A 133 12.70 5.22 -11.14
C PHE A 133 14.08 4.56 -11.28
N VAL A 134 14.43 3.69 -10.32
CA VAL A 134 15.72 2.98 -10.29
C VAL A 134 15.95 2.23 -11.60
N ASP A 135 17.19 2.30 -12.13
CA ASP A 135 17.57 1.55 -13.32
C ASP A 135 17.32 0.05 -13.13
N TYR A 136 16.78 -0.62 -14.15
CA TYR A 136 16.37 -2.02 -14.07
C TYR A 136 17.50 -2.96 -13.62
N LYS A 137 18.77 -2.65 -13.95
CA LYS A 137 19.94 -3.43 -13.52
C LYS A 137 20.25 -3.27 -12.03
N LEU A 138 19.78 -2.18 -11.42
CA LEU A 138 20.04 -1.81 -10.03
C LEU A 138 18.88 -2.14 -9.09
N VAL A 139 17.74 -2.61 -9.60
CA VAL A 139 16.53 -2.89 -8.79
C VAL A 139 16.85 -3.79 -7.58
N ARG A 140 17.48 -4.94 -7.83
CA ARG A 140 17.82 -5.90 -6.77
C ARG A 140 18.74 -5.28 -5.74
N GLY A 141 19.88 -4.72 -6.18
CA GLY A 141 20.87 -4.12 -5.28
C GLY A 141 20.33 -2.93 -4.48
N THR A 142 19.43 -2.15 -5.07
CA THR A 142 18.84 -0.98 -4.39
C THR A 142 17.83 -1.42 -3.33
N LEU A 143 16.98 -2.44 -3.61
CA LEU A 143 16.07 -3.01 -2.61
C LEU A 143 16.83 -3.65 -1.45
N THR A 144 17.83 -4.48 -1.73
CA THR A 144 18.59 -5.18 -0.68
C THR A 144 19.39 -4.20 0.17
N ARG A 145 20.01 -3.17 -0.44
CA ARG A 145 20.69 -2.12 0.32
C ARG A 145 19.71 -1.31 1.17
N GLY A 146 18.55 -0.93 0.63
CA GLY A 146 17.51 -0.21 1.37
C GLY A 146 16.96 -1.03 2.54
N PHE A 147 16.76 -2.33 2.36
CA PHE A 147 16.23 -3.24 3.38
C PHE A 147 17.14 -3.36 4.61
N ASN A 148 18.45 -3.16 4.47
CA ASN A 148 19.38 -3.16 5.61
C ASN A 148 19.01 -2.13 6.69
N PHE A 149 18.54 -0.95 6.29
CA PHE A 149 18.05 0.05 7.24
C PHE A 149 16.74 -0.38 7.89
N GLN A 150 15.82 -0.98 7.12
CA GLN A 150 14.53 -1.44 7.62
C GLN A 150 14.67 -2.48 8.75
N LYS A 151 15.65 -3.38 8.64
CA LYS A 151 15.95 -4.39 9.67
C LYS A 151 16.32 -3.79 11.04
N ILE A 152 16.79 -2.55 11.08
CA ILE A 152 17.17 -1.83 12.29
C ILE A 152 15.95 -1.15 12.95
N LEU A 153 14.90 -0.85 12.17
CA LEU A 153 13.66 -0.26 12.69
C LEU A 153 12.87 -1.31 13.49
N SER A 154 12.57 -0.99 14.76
CA SER A 154 11.80 -1.81 15.68
C SER A 154 10.30 -1.45 15.68
N GLU A 155 9.99 -0.16 15.64
CA GLU A 155 8.64 0.40 15.70
C GLU A 155 7.78 -0.05 14.50
N PRO A 156 6.59 -0.64 14.72
CA PRO A 156 5.76 -1.18 13.64
C PRO A 156 5.43 -0.16 12.54
N PHE A 157 5.04 1.05 12.93
CA PHE A 157 4.73 2.12 11.97
C PHE A 157 5.97 2.54 11.17
N ALA A 158 7.12 2.69 11.83
CA ALA A 158 8.37 3.04 11.15
C ALA A 158 8.76 1.99 10.11
N ARG A 159 8.67 0.71 10.47
CA ARG A 159 8.91 -0.41 9.55
C ARG A 159 8.00 -0.37 8.33
N ALA A 160 6.71 -0.12 8.55
CA ALA A 160 5.70 -0.05 7.51
C ALA A 160 5.91 1.15 6.58
N ALA A 161 6.08 2.35 7.14
CA ALA A 161 6.35 3.58 6.41
C ALA A 161 7.61 3.48 5.56
N TYR A 162 8.68 2.91 6.12
CA TYR A 162 9.91 2.70 5.38
C TYR A 162 9.73 1.69 4.23
N MET A 163 9.10 0.54 4.51
CA MET A 163 8.85 -0.52 3.53
C MET A 163 8.01 -0.02 2.34
N MET A 164 6.95 0.77 2.61
CA MET A 164 6.15 1.37 1.55
C MET A 164 7.00 2.24 0.63
N PHE A 165 7.78 3.15 1.24
CA PHE A 165 8.58 4.12 0.48
C PHE A 165 9.64 3.42 -0.39
N ILE A 166 10.40 2.46 0.16
CA ILE A 166 11.45 1.80 -0.64
C ILE A 166 10.88 1.05 -1.84
N VAL A 167 9.73 0.40 -1.71
CA VAL A 167 9.12 -0.34 -2.83
C VAL A 167 8.59 0.64 -3.88
N SER A 168 7.90 1.71 -3.45
CA SER A 168 7.39 2.76 -4.35
C SER A 168 8.52 3.48 -5.11
N GLU A 169 9.61 3.81 -4.42
CA GLU A 169 10.72 4.59 -4.94
C GLU A 169 11.65 3.76 -5.86
N VAL A 170 11.83 2.46 -5.59
CA VAL A 170 12.54 1.56 -6.52
C VAL A 170 11.68 1.28 -7.75
N HIS A 171 10.37 1.12 -7.56
CA HIS A 171 9.42 0.78 -8.62
C HIS A 171 9.86 -0.48 -9.41
N PRO A 172 9.97 -1.64 -8.72
CA PRO A 172 10.68 -2.81 -9.23
C PRO A 172 9.98 -3.58 -10.36
N PHE A 173 8.69 -3.37 -10.59
CA PHE A 173 7.87 -4.10 -11.57
C PHE A 173 7.44 -3.18 -12.73
N GLU A 174 6.93 -3.76 -13.82
CA GLU A 174 6.41 -2.99 -14.95
C GLU A 174 5.09 -2.26 -14.62
N ASP A 175 4.27 -2.84 -13.77
CA ASP A 175 3.02 -2.27 -13.24
C ASP A 175 2.80 -2.78 -11.79
N GLY A 176 1.79 -2.30 -11.07
CA GLY A 176 1.40 -2.79 -9.74
C GLY A 176 2.25 -2.28 -8.58
N ASN A 177 3.24 -1.43 -8.83
CA ASN A 177 4.22 -0.97 -7.85
C ASN A 177 3.59 -0.22 -6.65
N GLY A 178 2.60 0.64 -6.89
CA GLY A 178 1.89 1.33 -5.80
C GLY A 178 1.07 0.36 -4.95
N ARG A 179 0.35 -0.57 -5.60
CA ARG A 179 -0.46 -1.60 -4.93
C ARG A 179 0.41 -2.53 -4.08
N ILE A 180 1.49 -3.07 -4.64
CA ILE A 180 2.39 -3.97 -3.88
C ILE A 180 3.13 -3.23 -2.75
N ALA A 181 3.48 -1.95 -2.93
CA ALA A 181 4.08 -1.16 -1.84
C ALA A 181 3.14 -1.04 -0.63
N ARG A 182 1.85 -0.79 -0.86
CA ARG A 182 0.83 -0.72 0.21
C ARG A 182 0.58 -2.10 0.85
N VAL A 183 0.57 -3.18 0.07
CA VAL A 183 0.50 -4.55 0.62
C VAL A 183 1.71 -4.86 1.51
N MET A 184 2.92 -4.53 1.07
CA MET A 184 4.13 -4.76 1.85
C MET A 184 4.17 -3.91 3.12
N MET A 185 3.70 -2.66 3.07
CA MET A 185 3.49 -1.81 4.24
C MET A 185 2.55 -2.47 5.26
N ASN A 186 1.37 -2.90 4.82
CA ASN A 186 0.37 -3.47 5.71
C ASN A 186 0.79 -4.83 6.29
N ALA A 187 1.64 -5.59 5.59
CA ALA A 187 2.20 -6.82 6.14
C ALA A 187 3.13 -6.57 7.35
N GLU A 188 3.89 -5.47 7.36
CA GLU A 188 4.72 -5.09 8.52
C GLU A 188 3.84 -4.78 9.75
N LEU A 189 2.68 -4.16 9.55
CA LEU A 189 1.73 -3.84 10.62
C LEU A 189 1.00 -5.10 11.12
N VAL A 190 0.49 -5.93 10.21
CA VAL A 190 -0.21 -7.17 10.56
C VAL A 190 0.71 -8.14 11.31
N ASN A 191 1.99 -8.23 10.92
CA ASN A 191 2.98 -9.04 11.63
C ASN A 191 3.14 -8.62 13.11
N LYS A 192 2.95 -7.35 13.41
CA LYS A 192 3.05 -6.76 14.76
C LYS A 192 1.70 -6.59 15.46
N ASN A 193 0.63 -7.18 14.94
CA ASN A 193 -0.74 -7.04 15.43
C ASN A 193 -1.20 -5.57 15.53
N GLN A 194 -0.75 -4.73 14.60
CA GLN A 194 -1.20 -3.36 14.45
C GLN A 194 -2.23 -3.26 13.33
N CYS A 195 -3.09 -2.25 13.42
CA CYS A 195 -4.06 -1.91 12.40
C CYS A 195 -3.35 -1.62 11.07
N LYS A 196 -3.97 -2.03 9.97
CA LYS A 196 -3.51 -1.70 8.62
C LYS A 196 -3.77 -0.22 8.30
N ILE A 197 -3.11 0.29 7.25
CA ILE A 197 -3.29 1.65 6.74
C ILE A 197 -4.01 1.60 5.38
N ILE A 198 -5.06 2.40 5.25
CA ILE A 198 -5.75 2.71 4.00
C ILE A 198 -5.49 4.16 3.63
N ILE A 199 -5.22 4.39 2.35
CA ILE A 199 -5.19 5.72 1.75
C ILE A 199 -6.50 5.91 0.98
N PRO A 200 -7.48 6.67 1.49
CA PRO A 200 -8.76 6.86 0.80
C PRO A 200 -8.61 7.77 -0.43
N THR A 201 -9.60 7.76 -1.33
CA THR A 201 -9.59 8.53 -2.59
C THR A 201 -9.33 10.01 -2.37
N VAL A 202 -10.00 10.61 -1.39
CA VAL A 202 -9.87 12.03 -1.04
C VAL A 202 -8.46 12.41 -0.59
N TYR A 203 -7.66 11.43 -0.17
CA TYR A 203 -6.31 11.62 0.35
C TYR A 203 -5.21 11.21 -0.65
N ARG A 204 -5.60 10.87 -1.88
CA ARG A 204 -4.70 10.46 -2.95
C ARG A 204 -3.68 11.53 -3.30
N GLU A 205 -4.09 12.79 -3.35
CA GLU A 205 -3.18 13.89 -3.71
C GLU A 205 -2.12 14.12 -2.64
N ASP A 206 -2.50 14.23 -1.37
CA ASP A 206 -1.57 14.30 -0.24
C ASP A 206 -0.57 13.13 -0.26
N TYR A 207 -1.07 11.92 -0.49
CA TYR A 207 -0.24 10.73 -0.61
C TYR A 207 0.81 10.85 -1.72
N LEU A 208 0.40 11.23 -2.94
CA LEU A 208 1.31 11.33 -4.09
C LEU A 208 2.29 12.50 -3.98
N LEU A 209 1.83 13.65 -3.48
CA LEU A 209 2.65 14.85 -3.34
C LEU A 209 3.72 14.66 -2.27
N THR A 210 3.39 14.02 -1.15
CA THR A 210 4.37 13.80 -0.07
C THR A 210 5.45 12.78 -0.45
N LEU A 211 5.11 11.74 -1.21
CA LEU A 211 6.10 10.85 -1.84
C LEU A 211 7.04 11.63 -2.77
N LYS A 212 6.49 12.45 -3.67
CA LYS A 212 7.28 13.29 -4.58
C LYS A 212 8.19 14.25 -3.82
N LYS A 213 7.68 14.85 -2.73
CA LYS A 213 8.42 15.78 -1.89
C LYS A 213 9.58 15.11 -1.17
N LEU A 214 9.39 13.92 -0.61
CA LEU A 214 10.49 13.15 -0.04
C LEU A 214 11.55 12.83 -1.11
N THR A 215 11.14 12.43 -2.32
CA THR A 215 12.09 12.11 -3.40
C THR A 215 12.83 13.33 -3.94
N LYS A 216 12.15 14.46 -4.15
CA LYS A 216 12.73 15.66 -4.80
C LYS A 216 13.42 16.59 -3.81
N ASP A 217 12.77 16.86 -2.69
CA ASP A 217 13.20 17.86 -1.72
C ASP A 217 13.99 17.23 -0.56
N LYS A 218 14.08 15.90 -0.51
CA LYS A 218 14.74 15.14 0.58
C LYS A 218 14.12 15.48 1.95
N ASP A 219 12.80 15.68 1.98
CA ASP A 219 12.06 16.03 3.20
C ASP A 219 11.13 14.87 3.62
N PRO A 220 11.46 14.14 4.70
CA PRO A 220 10.67 12.99 5.14
C PRO A 220 9.44 13.39 5.94
N VAL A 221 9.38 14.61 6.46
CA VAL A 221 8.36 15.02 7.43
C VAL A 221 6.95 14.89 6.86
N PRO A 222 6.63 15.47 5.68
CA PRO A 222 5.26 15.46 5.16
C PRO A 222 4.79 14.05 4.84
N TYR A 223 5.69 13.19 4.34
CA TYR A 223 5.39 11.79 4.06
C TYR A 223 5.00 11.02 5.32
N VAL A 224 5.81 11.17 6.38
CA VAL A 224 5.58 10.43 7.62
C VAL A 224 4.35 10.95 8.36
N GLU A 225 4.12 12.26 8.38
CA GLU A 225 2.91 12.86 8.97
C GLU A 225 1.65 12.48 8.21
N MET A 226 1.69 12.52 6.87
CA MET A 226 0.59 12.08 6.01
C MET A 226 0.20 10.64 6.32
N LEU A 227 1.19 9.75 6.41
CA LEU A 227 0.94 8.32 6.66
C LEU A 227 0.48 8.06 8.10
N SER A 228 0.99 8.83 9.08
CA SER A 228 0.54 8.74 10.47
C SER A 228 -0.92 9.16 10.61
N LYS A 229 -1.33 10.21 9.90
CA LYS A 229 -2.72 10.66 9.80
C LYS A 229 -3.61 9.58 9.17
N ALA A 230 -3.17 8.95 8.07
CA ALA A 230 -3.88 7.83 7.46
C ALA A 230 -4.00 6.60 8.39
N HIS A 231 -2.96 6.32 9.20
CA HIS A 231 -3.00 5.23 10.18
C HIS A 231 -4.01 5.49 11.30
N LYS A 232 -4.06 6.72 11.83
CA LYS A 232 -5.09 7.15 12.79
C LYS A 232 -6.49 6.96 12.22
N PHE A 233 -6.74 7.43 11.00
CA PHE A 233 -8.01 7.22 10.31
C PHE A 233 -8.37 5.74 10.21
N SER A 234 -7.44 4.92 9.72
CA SER A 234 -7.64 3.49 9.51
C SER A 234 -7.93 2.72 10.81
N SER A 235 -7.39 3.18 11.95
CA SER A 235 -7.62 2.55 13.25
C SER A 235 -9.09 2.53 13.72
N HIS A 236 -9.93 3.38 13.12
CA HIS A 236 -11.37 3.44 13.38
C HIS A 236 -12.20 2.52 12.46
N LEU A 237 -11.56 1.91 11.45
CA LEU A 237 -12.21 0.97 10.53
C LEU A 237 -12.20 -0.44 11.13
N ASN A 238 -13.10 -0.70 12.08
CA ASN A 238 -13.09 -1.94 12.87
C ASN A 238 -14.49 -2.54 13.12
N ASN A 239 -15.30 -2.61 12.07
CA ASN A 239 -16.71 -3.03 12.17
C ASN A 239 -17.00 -4.34 11.40
N ASP A 240 -17.73 -5.24 12.06
CA ASP A 240 -18.26 -6.48 11.46
C ASP A 240 -19.39 -6.21 10.46
N ASP A 241 -20.14 -5.13 10.63
CA ASP A 241 -21.17 -4.70 9.68
C ASP A 241 -20.54 -3.87 8.56
N TYR A 242 -20.55 -4.42 7.35
CA TYR A 242 -20.09 -3.76 6.13
C TYR A 242 -20.79 -2.40 5.91
N ASN A 243 -22.09 -2.32 6.13
CA ASN A 243 -22.86 -1.10 5.87
C ASN A 243 -22.51 0.01 6.86
N ALA A 244 -22.26 -0.36 8.12
CA ALA A 244 -21.79 0.58 9.12
C ALA A 244 -20.39 1.11 8.76
N LEU A 245 -19.49 0.25 8.29
CA LEU A 245 -18.15 0.64 7.83
C LEU A 245 -18.22 1.55 6.58
N PHE A 246 -19.08 1.21 5.62
CA PHE A 246 -19.31 2.03 4.43
C PHE A 246 -19.81 3.43 4.80
N LYS A 247 -20.84 3.54 5.64
CA LYS A 247 -21.37 4.82 6.13
C LYS A 247 -20.33 5.64 6.88
N TYR A 248 -19.46 4.98 7.65
CA TYR A 248 -18.34 5.66 8.29
C TYR A 248 -17.42 6.30 7.24
N LEU A 249 -17.03 5.56 6.20
CA LEU A 249 -16.19 6.07 5.13
C LEU A 249 -16.85 7.25 4.38
N GLU A 250 -18.16 7.17 4.10
CA GLU A 250 -18.92 8.27 3.51
C GLU A 250 -18.90 9.53 4.38
N ALA A 251 -19.19 9.40 5.67
CA ALA A 251 -19.22 10.51 6.62
C ALA A 251 -17.86 11.22 6.76
N HIS A 252 -16.76 10.52 6.47
CA HIS A 252 -15.40 11.06 6.52
C HIS A 252 -14.86 11.50 5.15
N ASN A 253 -15.73 11.61 4.15
CA ASN A 253 -15.42 11.99 2.77
C ASN A 253 -14.48 11.03 2.03
N ALA A 254 -14.32 9.78 2.46
CA ALA A 254 -13.25 8.90 1.96
C ALA A 254 -13.29 8.64 0.45
N PHE A 255 -14.47 8.68 -0.16
CA PHE A 255 -14.68 8.36 -1.58
C PHE A 255 -14.58 9.55 -2.54
N TYR A 256 -14.52 10.79 -2.04
CA TYR A 256 -14.50 11.97 -2.92
C TYR A 256 -13.16 12.11 -3.64
N GLU A 257 -13.20 12.62 -4.86
CA GLU A 257 -12.00 13.03 -5.58
C GLU A 257 -11.35 14.26 -4.91
N PRO A 258 -10.01 14.38 -4.92
CA PRO A 258 -9.31 15.52 -4.32
C PRO A 258 -9.71 16.89 -4.90
N ASP A 259 -10.13 16.95 -6.17
CA ASP A 259 -10.47 18.19 -6.88
C ASP A 259 -11.84 18.77 -6.50
N VAL A 260 -12.66 18.04 -5.72
CA VAL A 260 -13.98 18.47 -5.26
C VAL A 260 -13.90 19.38 -4.01
N GLY A 261 -12.69 19.72 -3.55
CA GLY A 261 -12.47 20.61 -2.40
C GLY A 261 -12.87 20.00 -1.05
N LYS A 262 -13.01 18.66 -0.99
CA LYS A 262 -13.22 17.89 0.23
C LYS A 262 -11.88 17.48 0.82
N HIS A 263 -11.84 17.32 2.14
CA HIS A 263 -10.67 16.79 2.84
C HIS A 263 -11.08 15.58 3.67
N LEU A 264 -10.12 14.69 3.91
CA LEU A 264 -10.28 13.59 4.84
C LEU A 264 -10.54 14.14 6.24
N VAL A 265 -11.73 13.86 6.76
CA VAL A 265 -12.11 14.20 8.14
C VAL A 265 -11.55 13.11 9.04
N ILE A 266 -10.87 13.51 10.12
CA ILE A 266 -10.36 12.59 11.15
C ILE A 266 -10.56 13.28 12.48
N GLU A 267 -11.40 12.70 13.32
CA GLU A 267 -11.57 13.11 14.72
C GLU A 267 -10.33 12.74 15.56
#